data_AF-A0A0B7KB79-F1
#
_entry.id   AF-A0A0B7KB79-F1
#
_cell.length_a   1.000
_cell.length_b   1.000
_cell.length_c   1.000
_cell.angle_alpha   90.00
_cell.angle_beta   90.00
_cell.angle_gamma   90.00
#
_symmetry.space_group_name_H-M   'P 1'
#
loop_
_entity.id
_entity.type
_entity.pdbx_description
1 polymer ?
#
loop_
_entity_poly.entity_id
_entity_poly.type
_entity_poly.pdbx_seq_one_letter_code
_entity_poly.pdbx_strand_id
1 'polypeptide(L)'
;MASLNFIYQPSIVERGANFRKPPIIIKFENFPAGYSYFSAKISLKDENNGGYVNESLGGQTLACPIFDEANNACYFKIRHTNIKAKGKFRIEARVFGVPENPEHGQVCITYNCSSPIKVVSRDPEVRLSSQDRAFLTYIKSLA
;
A
#
# COMPACT_ATOMS: atom_id res chain seq x y z
N MET A 1 6.92 -9.87 18.46
CA MET A 1 5.76 -10.13 17.58
C MET A 1 5.99 -9.37 16.28
N ALA A 2 5.75 -10.02 15.13
CA ALA A 2 6.04 -9.43 13.83
C ALA A 2 5.16 -8.19 13.59
N SER A 3 5.75 -7.09 13.13
CA SER A 3 5.12 -5.77 13.06
C SER A 3 5.10 -5.26 11.64
N LEU A 4 3.94 -4.78 11.17
CA LEU A 4 3.76 -4.25 9.82
C LEU A 4 3.16 -2.86 9.86
N ASN A 5 3.87 -1.86 9.32
CA ASN A 5 3.48 -0.45 9.41
C ASN A 5 3.51 0.23 8.04
N PHE A 6 2.50 1.06 7.77
CA PHE A 6 2.53 1.98 6.63
C PHE A 6 3.41 3.18 6.98
N ILE A 7 4.57 3.29 6.33
CA ILE A 7 5.47 4.44 6.47
C ILE A 7 4.98 5.59 5.58
N TYR A 8 4.47 5.23 4.41
CA TYR A 8 3.90 6.19 3.49
C TYR A 8 2.69 5.59 2.79
N GLN A 9 1.64 6.39 2.73
CA GLN A 9 0.54 6.19 1.79
C GLN A 9 -0.15 7.53 1.46
N PRO A 10 -0.80 7.63 0.29
CA PRO A 10 -1.61 8.80 -0.03
C PRO A 10 -2.92 8.81 0.76
N SER A 11 -3.30 9.97 1.30
CA SER A 11 -4.60 10.19 1.96
C SER A 11 -5.71 10.55 0.98
N ILE A 12 -5.36 11.14 -0.18
CA ILE A 12 -6.29 11.51 -1.24
C ILE A 12 -5.70 11.15 -2.60
N VAL A 13 -6.55 10.65 -3.49
CA VAL A 13 -6.15 10.14 -4.82
C VAL A 13 -7.17 10.58 -5.86
N GLU A 14 -6.71 11.06 -7.01
CA GLU A 14 -7.58 11.24 -8.16
C GLU A 14 -7.89 9.88 -8.81
N ARG A 15 -9.17 9.64 -9.10
CA ARG A 15 -9.64 8.42 -9.77
C ARG A 15 -8.87 8.19 -11.07
N GLY A 16 -8.31 7.00 -11.23
CA GLY A 16 -7.53 6.64 -12.42
C GLY A 16 -6.13 7.27 -12.51
N ALA A 17 -5.73 8.10 -11.52
CA ALA A 17 -4.34 8.51 -11.42
C ALA A 17 -3.48 7.31 -11.03
N ASN A 18 -2.41 7.08 -11.80
CA ASN A 18 -1.39 6.13 -11.41
C ASN A 18 -0.61 6.70 -10.22
N PHE A 19 -0.42 5.91 -9.16
CA PHE A 19 0.54 6.19 -8.09
C PHE A 19 1.97 6.06 -8.65
N ARG A 20 2.37 6.92 -9.58
CA ARG A 20 3.75 7.01 -10.05
C ARG A 20 4.62 7.65 -8.98
N LYS A 21 4.11 8.72 -8.36
CA LYS A 21 4.66 9.36 -7.17
C LYS A 21 3.49 10.01 -6.42
N PRO A 22 3.34 9.80 -5.11
CA PRO A 22 4.19 9.01 -4.22
C PRO A 22 3.75 7.53 -4.09
N PRO A 23 4.69 6.59 -3.90
CA PRO A 23 4.43 5.14 -3.83
C PRO A 23 3.92 4.72 -2.44
N ILE A 24 3.30 3.55 -2.31
CA ILE A 24 2.98 2.99 -0.99
C ILE A 24 4.26 2.35 -0.42
N ILE A 25 4.60 2.68 0.82
CA ILE A 25 5.77 2.14 1.52
C ILE A 25 5.32 1.50 2.83
N ILE A 26 5.63 0.22 2.96
CA ILE A 26 5.31 -0.58 4.15
C ILE A 26 6.62 -1.06 4.76
N LYS A 27 6.77 -0.92 6.07
CA LYS A 27 7.88 -1.44 6.86
C LYS A 27 7.43 -2.68 7.61
N PHE A 28 8.19 -3.75 7.50
CA PHE A 28 8.03 -4.98 8.25
C PHE A 28 9.24 -5.13 9.18
N GLU A 29 8.97 -5.49 10.44
CA GLU A 29 9.97 -5.60 11.51
C GLU A 29 9.69 -6.83 12.37
N ASN A 30 10.70 -7.26 13.13
CA ASN A 30 10.62 -8.39 14.05
C ASN A 30 10.19 -9.69 13.33
N PHE A 31 10.86 -9.99 12.22
CA PHE A 31 10.54 -11.14 11.38
C PHE A 31 10.65 -12.45 12.17
N PRO A 32 9.71 -13.39 11.97
CA PRO A 32 9.88 -14.73 12.50
C PRO A 32 11.04 -15.45 11.80
N ALA A 33 11.80 -16.25 12.54
CA ALA A 33 12.81 -17.15 11.99
C ALA A 33 12.15 -18.32 11.21
N GLY A 34 12.95 -19.04 10.41
CA GLY A 34 12.48 -20.21 9.64
C GLY A 34 11.83 -19.87 8.30
N TYR A 35 12.10 -18.67 7.77
CA TYR A 35 11.60 -18.21 6.47
C TYR A 35 12.75 -17.78 5.58
N SER A 36 12.76 -18.29 4.35
CA SER A 36 13.81 -18.03 3.36
C SER A 36 13.54 -16.76 2.52
N TYR A 37 12.27 -16.37 2.41
CA TYR A 37 11.86 -15.25 1.57
C TYR A 37 10.56 -14.62 2.08
N PHE A 38 10.43 -13.30 1.89
CA PHE A 38 9.20 -12.56 2.18
C PHE A 38 8.70 -11.82 0.95
N SER A 39 7.39 -11.64 0.81
CA SER A 39 6.78 -10.70 -0.13
C SER A 39 5.60 -9.99 0.49
N ALA A 40 5.24 -8.81 -0.03
CA ALA A 40 4.03 -8.11 0.40
C ALA A 40 3.00 -8.04 -0.73
N LYS A 41 1.72 -8.19 -0.36
CA LYS A 41 0.57 -7.93 -1.23
C LYS A 41 -0.32 -6.87 -0.60
N ILE A 42 -0.84 -5.97 -1.42
CA ILE A 42 -1.90 -5.05 -1.02
C ILE A 42 -3.26 -5.46 -1.57
N SER A 43 -4.30 -5.21 -0.79
CA SER A 43 -5.70 -5.33 -1.15
C SER A 43 -6.43 -4.03 -0.82
N LEU A 44 -7.50 -3.73 -1.56
CA LEU A 44 -8.32 -2.55 -1.33
C LEU A 44 -9.60 -2.94 -0.59
N LYS A 45 -9.93 -2.23 0.49
CA LYS A 45 -11.15 -2.41 1.28
C LYS A 45 -11.98 -1.15 1.25
N ASP A 46 -13.28 -1.28 1.08
CA ASP A 46 -14.21 -0.16 1.24
C ASP A 46 -14.34 0.21 2.72
N GLU A 47 -14.23 1.50 3.03
CA GLU A 47 -14.26 2.00 4.42
C GLU A 47 -15.60 1.79 5.10
N ASN A 48 -16.70 1.86 4.34
CA ASN A 48 -18.05 1.89 4.90
C ASN A 48 -18.61 0.49 5.13
N ASN A 49 -18.32 -0.46 4.23
CA ASN A 49 -18.82 -1.83 4.32
C ASN A 49 -17.75 -2.87 4.70
N GLY A 50 -16.47 -2.50 4.72
CA GLY A 50 -15.35 -3.38 5.08
C GLY A 50 -15.00 -4.46 4.04
N GLY A 51 -15.74 -4.54 2.95
CA GLY A 51 -15.57 -5.52 1.88
C GLY A 51 -14.36 -5.25 1.01
N TYR A 52 -13.78 -6.31 0.45
CA TYR A 52 -12.69 -6.19 -0.53
C TYR A 52 -13.25 -5.78 -1.89
N VAL A 53 -12.62 -4.77 -2.49
CA VAL A 53 -12.97 -4.22 -3.82
C VAL A 53 -11.73 -4.23 -4.71
N ASN A 54 -11.05 -5.39 -4.76
CA ASN A 54 -9.75 -5.54 -5.42
C ASN A 54 -9.82 -5.34 -6.94
N GLU A 55 -10.99 -5.54 -7.56
CA GLU A 55 -11.25 -5.22 -8.96
C GLU A 55 -11.09 -3.72 -9.27
N SER A 56 -11.24 -2.87 -8.26
CA SER A 56 -11.02 -1.43 -8.34
C SER A 56 -9.55 -1.05 -8.15
N LEU A 57 -8.70 -1.97 -7.72
CA LEU A 57 -7.26 -1.79 -7.56
C LEU A 57 -6.54 -2.27 -8.82
N GLY A 58 -5.92 -1.35 -9.57
CA GLY A 58 -5.11 -1.70 -10.73
C GLY A 58 -3.62 -1.46 -10.49
N GLY A 59 -2.81 -1.89 -11.46
CA GLY A 59 -1.36 -1.74 -11.42
C GLY A 59 -0.65 -2.78 -10.56
N GLN A 60 0.50 -2.41 -9.99
CA GLN A 60 1.27 -3.33 -9.14
C GLN A 60 0.61 -3.48 -7.77
N THR A 61 0.44 -4.72 -7.32
CA THR A 61 -0.12 -5.04 -5.99
C THR A 61 0.80 -5.92 -5.16
N LEU A 62 1.93 -6.37 -5.73
CA LEU A 62 2.94 -7.21 -5.10
C LEU A 62 4.29 -6.49 -5.05
N ALA A 63 5.03 -6.64 -3.95
CA ALA A 63 6.38 -6.12 -3.82
C ALA A 63 7.34 -7.13 -3.20
N CYS A 64 8.56 -7.14 -3.73
CA CYS A 64 9.72 -7.82 -3.15
C CYS A 64 10.26 -7.02 -1.95
N PRO A 65 10.92 -7.69 -0.99
CA PRO A 65 11.47 -7.05 0.18
C PRO A 65 12.75 -6.30 -0.18
N ILE A 66 12.95 -5.15 0.46
CA ILE A 66 14.21 -4.41 0.46
C ILE A 66 14.72 -4.47 1.89
N PHE A 67 15.77 -5.26 2.13
CA PHE A 67 16.30 -5.46 3.47
C PHE A 67 17.16 -4.28 3.91
N ASP A 68 16.97 -3.88 5.15
CA ASP A 68 17.75 -2.90 5.88
C ASP A 68 18.37 -3.63 7.08
N GLU A 69 19.55 -4.19 6.85
CA GLU A 69 20.28 -5.00 7.82
C GLU A 69 20.62 -4.21 9.09
N ALA A 70 20.89 -2.91 8.96
CA ALA A 70 21.26 -2.05 10.08
C ALA A 70 20.12 -1.90 11.10
N ASN A 71 18.87 -1.89 10.64
CA ASN A 71 17.69 -1.72 11.49
C ASN A 71 16.90 -3.02 11.71
N ASN A 72 17.41 -4.16 11.25
CA ASN A 72 16.69 -5.44 11.24
C ASN A 72 15.25 -5.29 10.71
N ALA A 73 15.11 -4.56 9.60
CA ALA A 73 13.84 -4.17 9.02
C ALA A 73 13.84 -4.43 7.51
N CYS A 74 12.65 -4.50 6.92
CA CYS A 74 12.52 -4.69 5.48
C CYS A 74 11.34 -3.88 4.99
N TYR A 75 11.53 -3.32 3.81
CA TYR A 75 10.59 -2.38 3.23
C TYR A 75 10.01 -2.95 1.95
N PHE A 76 8.71 -2.75 1.79
CA PHE A 76 7.99 -3.08 0.57
C PHE A 76 7.54 -1.79 -0.09
N LYS A 77 8.09 -1.53 -1.28
CA LYS A 77 7.77 -0.35 -2.07
C LYS A 77 6.88 -0.74 -3.24
N ILE A 78 5.61 -0.39 -3.15
CA ILE A 78 4.62 -0.71 -4.19
C ILE A 78 4.38 0.56 -5.01
N ARG A 79 4.69 0.48 -6.31
CA ARG A 79 4.61 1.60 -7.25
C ARG A 79 3.51 1.35 -8.27
N HIS A 80 3.08 2.38 -8.97
CA HIS A 80 2.19 2.23 -10.13
C HIS A 80 0.84 1.56 -9.83
N THR A 81 0.41 1.52 -8.58
CA THR A 81 -0.95 1.12 -8.25
C THR A 81 -1.92 2.21 -8.78
N ASN A 82 -3.20 1.93 -8.93
CA ASN A 82 -4.23 2.96 -9.10
C ASN A 82 -5.56 2.47 -8.52
N ILE A 83 -6.44 3.41 -8.16
CA ILE A 83 -7.80 3.09 -7.71
C ILE A 83 -8.79 3.66 -8.73
N LYS A 84 -9.60 2.77 -9.30
CA LYS A 84 -10.57 3.07 -10.36
C LYS A 84 -11.93 3.52 -9.81
N ALA A 85 -12.27 3.12 -8.58
CA ALA A 85 -13.52 3.51 -7.93
C ALA A 85 -13.36 4.82 -7.14
N LYS A 86 -14.43 5.62 -7.11
CA LYS A 86 -14.55 6.77 -6.20
C LYS A 86 -15.04 6.29 -4.83
N GLY A 87 -14.63 6.93 -3.75
CA GLY A 87 -15.09 6.56 -2.41
C GLY A 87 -14.05 6.77 -1.33
N LYS A 88 -14.30 6.16 -0.16
CA LYS A 88 -13.34 6.08 0.94
C LYS A 88 -12.91 4.62 1.07
N PHE A 89 -11.61 4.38 1.11
CA PHE A 89 -11.04 3.04 1.12
C PHE A 89 -9.92 2.94 2.14
N ARG A 90 -9.54 1.71 2.48
CA ARG A 90 -8.27 1.39 3.15
C ARG A 90 -7.47 0.44 2.30
N ILE A 91 -6.16 0.50 2.47
CA ILE A 91 -5.25 -0.50 1.91
C ILE A 91 -4.91 -1.48 3.02
N GLU A 92 -5.18 -2.75 2.77
CA GLU A 92 -4.69 -3.82 3.63
C GLU A 92 -3.42 -4.39 3.02
N ALA A 93 -2.31 -4.26 3.76
CA ALA A 93 -1.06 -4.88 3.41
C ALA A 93 -0.96 -6.23 4.14
N ARG A 94 -0.56 -7.26 3.41
CA ARG A 94 -0.24 -8.58 3.97
C ARG A 94 1.19 -8.93 3.59
N VAL A 95 1.96 -9.41 4.56
CA VAL A 95 3.26 -10.00 4.32
C VAL A 95 3.12 -11.51 4.33
N PHE A 96 3.70 -12.12 3.31
CA PHE A 96 3.77 -13.54 3.15
C PHE A 96 5.21 -14.00 3.25
N GLY A 97 5.44 -15.15 3.87
CA GLY A 97 6.75 -15.80 3.93
C GLY A 97 6.74 -17.16 3.26
N VAL A 98 7.87 -17.54 2.70
CA VAL A 98 8.15 -18.91 2.24
C VAL A 98 8.94 -19.60 3.34
N PRO A 99 8.39 -20.62 4.01
CA PRO A 99 9.11 -21.38 5.03
C PRO A 99 10.37 -22.01 4.44
N GLU A 100 11.38 -22.24 5.28
CA GLU A 100 12.60 -22.96 4.88
C GLU A 100 12.32 -24.44 4.53
N ASN A 101 11.25 -25.01 5.12
CA ASN A 101 10.76 -26.34 4.74
C ASN A 101 9.92 -26.23 3.44
N PRO A 102 10.39 -26.81 2.32
CA PRO A 102 9.75 -26.67 1.01
C PRO A 102 8.39 -27.37 0.87
N GLU A 103 7.98 -28.19 1.84
CA GLU A 103 6.66 -28.83 1.85
C GLU A 103 5.51 -27.85 2.12
N HIS A 104 5.83 -26.65 2.62
CA HIS A 104 4.84 -25.63 2.92
C HIS A 104 4.88 -24.52 1.86
N GLY A 105 3.73 -24.29 1.22
CA GLY A 105 3.53 -23.13 0.35
C GLY A 105 3.66 -21.81 1.11
N GLN A 106 3.63 -20.71 0.36
CA GLN A 106 3.68 -19.37 0.93
C GLN A 106 2.56 -19.14 1.97
N VAL A 107 2.91 -18.66 3.17
CA VAL A 107 1.97 -18.41 4.27
C VAL A 107 1.88 -16.93 4.61
N CYS A 108 0.69 -16.45 4.99
CA CYS A 108 0.50 -15.09 5.47
C CYS A 108 1.03 -14.97 6.91
N ILE A 109 2.03 -14.11 7.13
CA ILE A 109 2.67 -13.94 8.45
C ILE A 109 1.96 -12.87 9.27
N THR A 110 1.66 -11.74 8.65
CA THR A 110 1.05 -10.60 9.32
C THR A 110 0.32 -9.72 8.31
N TYR A 111 -0.59 -8.91 8.81
CA TYR A 111 -1.30 -7.91 8.02
C TYR A 111 -1.55 -6.65 8.82
N ASN A 112 -1.73 -5.54 8.12
CA ASN A 112 -2.18 -4.30 8.73
C ASN A 112 -3.05 -3.52 7.73
N CYS A 113 -4.00 -2.76 8.27
CA CYS A 113 -4.83 -1.85 7.50
C CYS A 113 -4.30 -0.43 7.65
N SER A 114 -4.36 0.30 6.55
CA SER A 114 -3.90 1.67 6.51
C SER A 114 -4.94 2.65 7.08
N SER A 115 -4.56 3.92 7.25
CA SER A 115 -5.53 4.99 7.48
C SER A 115 -6.40 5.23 6.23
N PRO A 116 -7.63 5.76 6.37
CA PRO A 116 -8.54 5.94 5.24
C PRO A 116 -7.97 6.81 4.12
N ILE A 117 -8.27 6.42 2.89
CA ILE A 117 -7.90 7.06 1.64
C ILE A 117 -9.18 7.53 0.95
N LYS A 118 -9.25 8.81 0.59
CA LYS A 118 -10.37 9.37 -0.17
C LYS A 118 -10.01 9.42 -1.66
N VAL A 119 -10.74 8.68 -2.49
CA VAL A 119 -10.59 8.71 -3.94
C VAL A 119 -11.67 9.61 -4.54
N VAL A 120 -11.23 10.67 -5.21
CA VAL A 120 -12.08 11.73 -5.79
C VAL A 120 -12.08 11.66 -7.31
N SER A 121 -13.19 12.05 -7.96
CA SER A 121 -13.16 12.26 -9.41
C SER A 121 -12.27 13.47 -9.73
N ARG A 122 -11.59 13.42 -10.88
CA ARG A 122 -11.04 14.59 -11.55
C ARG A 122 -12.17 15.37 -12.22
N ASP A 123 -13.20 15.72 -11.46
CA ASP A 123 -14.21 16.66 -11.93
C ASP A 123 -13.62 18.07 -11.83
N PRO A 124 -13.65 18.87 -12.91
CA PRO A 124 -13.13 20.23 -12.90
C PRO A 124 -13.81 21.14 -11.85
N GLU A 125 -14.96 20.73 -11.30
CA GLU A 125 -15.71 21.49 -10.29
C GLU A 125 -15.51 21.04 -8.84
N VAL A 126 -14.81 19.93 -8.58
CA VAL A 126 -14.46 19.55 -7.21
C VAL A 126 -13.31 20.44 -6.76
N ARG A 127 -13.66 21.55 -6.10
CA ARG A 127 -12.70 22.42 -5.42
C ARG A 127 -11.99 21.62 -4.33
N LEU A 128 -10.87 21.00 -4.70
CA LEU A 128 -9.84 20.53 -3.77
C LEU A 128 -9.62 21.60 -2.71
N SER A 129 -9.53 21.19 -1.45
CA SER A 129 -9.18 22.13 -0.38
C SER A 129 -7.83 22.77 -0.70
N SER A 130 -7.57 23.96 -0.16
CA SER A 130 -6.32 24.68 -0.38
C SER A 130 -5.09 23.83 -0.02
N GLN A 131 -5.21 23.00 1.03
CA GLN A 131 -4.18 22.05 1.44
C GLN A 131 -3.97 20.92 0.43
N ASP A 132 -5.04 20.32 -0.08
CA ASP A 132 -4.94 19.24 -1.06
C ASP A 132 -4.37 19.73 -2.40
N ARG A 133 -4.71 20.96 -2.79
CA ARG A 133 -4.10 21.65 -3.95
C ARG A 133 -2.62 21.91 -3.76
N ALA A 134 -2.21 22.36 -2.58
CA ALA A 134 -0.80 22.61 -2.26
C ALA A 134 0.00 21.31 -2.29
N PHE A 135 -0.55 20.23 -1.72
CA PHE A 135 0.10 18.92 -1.73
C PHE A 135 0.24 18.33 -3.14
N LEU A 136 -0.80 18.45 -3.98
CA LEU A 136 -0.72 18.02 -5.38
C LEU A 136 0.27 18.86 -6.21
N THR A 137 0.36 20.16 -5.95
CA THR A 137 1.35 21.05 -6.58
C THR A 137 2.78 20.64 -6.18
N TYR A 138 2.99 20.35 -4.90
CA TYR A 138 4.27 19.87 -4.39
C TYR A 138 4.69 18.56 -5.06
N ILE A 139 3.81 17.57 -5.15
CA ILE A 139 4.11 16.30 -5.84
C ILE A 139 4.49 16.54 -7.31
N LYS A 140 3.81 17.44 -8.02
CA LYS A 140 4.12 17.78 -9.41
C LYS A 140 5.47 18.46 -9.59
N SER A 141 5.93 19.23 -8.60
CA SER A 141 7.27 19.84 -8.63
C SER A 141 8.43 18.85 -8.42
N LEU A 142 8.13 17.63 -7.99
CA LEU A 142 9.12 16.55 -7.76
C LEU A 142 9.22 15.55 -8.93
N ALA A 143 8.50 15.81 -10.03
CA ALA A 143 8.50 15.00 -11.25
C ALA A 143 9.40 15.65 -12.30
#